data_AF-A0A1F6T7W6-F1
#
_entry.id   AF-A0A1F6T7W6-F1
#
_cell.length_a   1.000
_cell.length_b   1.000
_cell.length_c   1.000
_cell.angle_alpha   90.00
_cell.angle_beta   90.00
_cell.angle_gamma   90.00
#
_symmetry.space_group_name_H-M   'P 1'
#
loop_
_entity.id
_entity.type
_entity.pdbx_description
1 polymer ?
#
loop_
_entity_poly.entity_id
_entity_poly.type
_entity_poly.pdbx_seq_one_letter_code
_entity_poly.pdbx_strand_id
1 'polypeptide(L)'
;DQVSRNTRELLQQILDRYNSGVHIVTVETQKAQPPEEVKPAFDDAVKAREDEQRLKNEAEAYANDVIPRARGAAARLLQEAEGYKTSVIARADGDARRFSQIANEYVKAPAVTRERMYIETMEQVLSSTTTILIDQKAGNNLIYLPLDKLMPLGEPAAAATPFVPPLTEADATARGTTGRNRTDLRGRGATP
;
A
#
# COMPACT_ATOMS: atom_id res chain seq x y z
N ASP A 1 30.62 -38.32 7.55
CA ASP A 1 31.15 -38.57 8.92
C ASP A 1 30.86 -39.97 9.47
N GLN A 2 29.64 -40.50 9.37
CA GLN A 2 29.37 -41.88 9.82
C GLN A 2 30.13 -42.93 8.99
N VAL A 3 30.16 -42.75 7.67
CA VAL A 3 30.76 -43.69 6.72
C VAL A 3 32.29 -43.75 6.85
N SER A 4 32.96 -42.60 7.02
CA SER A 4 34.42 -42.53 7.18
C SER A 4 34.92 -43.20 8.46
N ARG A 5 34.15 -43.10 9.56
CA ARG A 5 34.47 -43.78 10.83
C ARG A 5 34.39 -45.31 10.71
N ASN A 6 33.31 -45.82 10.10
CA ASN A 6 33.12 -47.26 9.91
C ASN A 6 34.22 -47.85 9.01
N THR A 7 34.60 -47.15 7.95
CA THR A 7 35.68 -47.58 7.04
C THR A 7 37.04 -47.62 7.74
N ARG A 8 37.33 -46.65 8.61
CA ARG A 8 38.57 -46.62 9.41
C ARG A 8 38.67 -47.83 10.34
N GLU A 9 37.60 -48.15 11.06
CA GLU A 9 37.57 -49.27 11.99
C GLU A 9 37.74 -50.61 11.28
N LEU A 10 37.09 -50.79 10.13
CA LEU A 10 37.20 -52.01 9.32
C LEU A 10 38.63 -52.18 8.76
N LEU A 11 39.23 -51.10 8.23
CA LEU A 11 40.60 -51.15 7.72
C LEU A 11 41.62 -51.40 8.82
N GLN A 12 41.46 -50.80 9.99
CA GLN A 12 42.34 -51.05 11.14
C GLN A 12 42.24 -52.53 11.57
N GLN A 13 41.04 -53.10 11.67
CA GLN A 13 40.86 -54.52 11.99
C GLN A 13 41.55 -55.46 10.98
N ILE A 14 41.48 -55.14 9.68
CA ILE A 14 42.14 -55.94 8.64
C ILE A 14 43.66 -55.85 8.77
N LEU A 15 44.21 -54.64 8.99
CA LEU A 15 45.66 -54.42 9.10
C LEU A 15 46.27 -55.00 10.39
N ASP A 16 45.50 -54.98 11.49
CA ASP A 16 45.87 -55.63 12.75
C ASP A 16 45.89 -57.15 12.60
N ARG A 17 44.95 -57.72 11.84
CA ARG A 17 44.92 -59.16 11.53
C ARG A 17 46.13 -59.62 10.72
N TYR A 18 46.64 -58.76 9.83
CA TYR A 18 47.86 -59.02 9.07
C TYR A 18 49.15 -58.65 9.84
N ASN A 19 49.05 -58.21 11.10
CA ASN A 19 50.20 -57.84 11.95
C ASN A 19 51.15 -56.82 11.28
N SER A 20 50.58 -55.89 10.50
CA SER A 20 51.34 -54.95 9.67
C SER A 20 52.03 -53.83 10.46
N GLY A 21 51.65 -53.60 11.72
CA GLY A 21 52.22 -52.55 12.58
C GLY A 21 51.85 -51.11 12.16
N VAL A 22 50.86 -50.95 11.26
CA VAL A 22 50.44 -49.64 10.72
C VAL A 22 49.17 -49.16 11.42
N HIS A 23 49.16 -47.90 11.86
CA HIS A 23 47.99 -47.23 12.44
C HIS A 23 47.39 -46.19 11.49
N ILE A 24 46.08 -46.28 11.25
CA ILE A 24 45.35 -45.35 10.40
C ILE A 24 44.85 -44.17 11.24
N VAL A 25 45.34 -42.96 10.92
CA VAL A 25 44.99 -41.71 11.63
C VAL A 25 43.68 -41.11 11.10
N THR A 26 43.54 -40.98 9.78
CA THR A 26 42.35 -40.36 9.15
C THR A 26 42.01 -41.07 7.84
N VAL A 27 40.72 -41.34 7.61
CA VAL A 27 40.20 -41.83 6.32
C VAL A 27 39.42 -40.70 5.66
N GLU A 28 39.98 -40.16 4.58
CA GLU A 28 39.34 -39.15 3.78
C GLU A 28 38.50 -39.83 2.69
N THR A 29 37.18 -39.64 2.74
CA THR A 29 36.28 -40.20 1.72
C THR A 29 36.24 -39.25 0.53
N GLN A 30 36.59 -39.74 -0.66
CA GLN A 30 36.48 -38.92 -1.86
C GLN A 30 35.02 -38.53 -2.10
N LYS A 31 34.77 -37.29 -2.49
CA LYS A 31 33.42 -36.80 -2.80
C LYS A 31 32.86 -37.63 -3.95
N ALA A 32 31.85 -38.45 -3.66
CA ALA A 32 31.13 -39.20 -4.67
C ALA A 32 30.26 -38.21 -5.48
N GLN A 33 30.76 -37.80 -6.64
CA GLN A 33 30.00 -36.98 -7.57
C GLN A 33 29.02 -37.88 -8.35
N PRO A 34 27.74 -37.50 -8.51
CA PRO A 34 26.82 -38.24 -9.37
C PRO A 34 27.35 -38.30 -10.81
N PRO A 35 27.17 -39.42 -11.52
CA PRO A 35 27.50 -39.51 -12.94
C PRO A 35 26.73 -38.45 -13.75
N GLU A 36 27.34 -37.93 -14.81
CA GLU A 36 26.82 -36.80 -15.60
C GLU A 36 25.39 -37.04 -16.11
N GLU A 37 25.04 -38.30 -16.36
CA GLU A 37 23.77 -38.73 -16.95
C GLU A 37 22.53 -38.40 -16.08
N VAL A 38 22.66 -38.28 -14.75
CA VAL A 38 21.52 -38.07 -13.83
C VAL A 38 21.46 -36.67 -13.22
N LYS A 39 22.48 -35.85 -13.40
CA LYS A 39 22.51 -34.45 -12.93
C LYS A 39 21.29 -33.63 -13.37
N PRO A 40 20.88 -33.61 -14.66
CA PRO A 40 19.78 -32.75 -15.09
C PRO A 40 18.44 -33.10 -14.43
N ALA A 41 18.16 -34.38 -14.15
CA ALA A 41 16.92 -34.80 -13.50
C ALA A 41 16.89 -34.45 -12.00
N PHE A 42 18.04 -34.53 -11.32
CA PHE A 42 18.16 -34.10 -9.92
C PHE A 42 18.07 -32.58 -9.79
N ASP A 43 18.75 -31.85 -10.68
CA ASP A 43 18.73 -30.39 -10.69
C ASP A 43 17.31 -29.85 -10.94
N ASP A 44 16.55 -30.50 -11.83
CA ASP A 44 15.15 -30.14 -12.09
C ASP A 44 14.25 -30.39 -10.87
N ALA A 45 14.42 -31.51 -10.17
CA ALA A 45 13.67 -31.81 -8.96
C ALA A 45 13.97 -30.83 -7.81
N VAL A 46 15.23 -30.41 -7.65
CA VAL A 46 15.62 -29.41 -6.65
C VAL A 46 15.03 -28.05 -7.02
N LYS A 47 15.17 -27.64 -8.29
CA LYS A 47 14.62 -26.37 -8.79
C LYS A 47 13.10 -26.30 -8.60
N ALA A 48 12.38 -27.36 -8.93
CA ALA A 48 10.94 -27.44 -8.73
C ALA A 48 10.54 -27.26 -7.25
N ARG A 49 11.29 -27.87 -6.32
CA ARG A 49 11.04 -27.71 -4.87
C ARG A 49 11.34 -26.30 -4.37
N GLU A 50 12.40 -25.68 -4.87
CA GLU A 50 12.74 -24.29 -4.54
C GLU A 50 11.67 -23.32 -5.05
N ASP A 51 11.21 -23.52 -6.29
CA ASP A 51 10.12 -22.73 -6.85
C ASP A 51 8.81 -22.90 -6.09
N GLU A 52 8.43 -24.14 -5.72
CA GLU A 52 7.26 -24.40 -4.88
C GLU A 52 7.37 -23.68 -3.52
N GLN A 53 8.53 -23.77 -2.87
CA GLN A 53 8.74 -23.12 -1.57
C GLN A 53 8.71 -21.59 -1.71
N ARG A 54 9.30 -21.04 -2.78
CA ARG A 54 9.27 -19.61 -3.09
C ARG A 54 7.83 -19.13 -3.27
N LEU A 55 7.03 -19.83 -4.07
CA LEU A 55 5.63 -19.50 -4.32
C LEU A 55 4.80 -19.57 -3.03
N LYS A 56 5.03 -20.58 -2.17
CA LYS A 56 4.35 -20.67 -0.86
C LYS A 56 4.71 -19.47 0.03
N ASN A 57 6.00 -19.16 0.15
CA ASN A 57 6.46 -18.04 0.97
C ASN A 57 5.92 -16.69 0.46
N GLU A 58 5.85 -16.53 -0.87
CA GLU A 58 5.30 -15.32 -1.50
C GLU A 58 3.79 -15.19 -1.27
N ALA A 59 3.05 -16.30 -1.37
CA ALA A 59 1.61 -16.33 -1.06
C ALA A 59 1.33 -16.03 0.42
N GLU A 60 2.12 -16.60 1.34
CA GLU A 60 2.03 -16.31 2.76
C GLU A 60 2.36 -14.84 3.06
N ALA A 61 3.43 -14.30 2.46
CA ALA A 61 3.79 -12.90 2.59
C ALA A 61 2.65 -11.99 2.07
N TYR A 62 2.07 -12.31 0.92
CA TYR A 62 0.94 -11.56 0.35
C TYR A 62 -0.29 -11.59 1.28
N ALA A 63 -0.66 -12.75 1.81
CA ALA A 63 -1.78 -12.87 2.76
C ALA A 63 -1.51 -12.10 4.06
N ASN A 64 -0.30 -12.22 4.61
CA ASN A 64 0.14 -11.52 5.80
C ASN A 64 0.19 -10.00 5.62
N ASP A 65 0.23 -9.51 4.38
CA ASP A 65 0.27 -8.09 4.08
C ASP A 65 -1.13 -7.53 3.75
N VAL A 66 -1.90 -8.23 2.91
CA VAL A 66 -3.24 -7.78 2.49
C VAL A 66 -4.25 -7.84 3.65
N ILE A 67 -4.25 -8.90 4.45
CA ILE A 67 -5.25 -9.06 5.52
C ILE A 67 -5.13 -7.95 6.58
N PRO A 68 -3.93 -7.63 7.12
CA PRO A 68 -3.79 -6.53 8.06
C PRO A 68 -4.07 -5.16 7.44
N ARG A 69 -3.66 -4.92 6.18
CA ARG A 69 -3.96 -3.66 5.48
C ARG A 69 -5.47 -3.46 5.33
N ALA A 70 -6.20 -4.49 4.90
CA ALA A 70 -7.65 -4.44 4.77
C ALA A 70 -8.34 -4.22 6.13
N ARG A 71 -7.90 -4.93 7.18
CA ARG A 71 -8.41 -4.74 8.55
C ARG A 71 -8.15 -3.33 9.08
N GLY A 72 -6.95 -2.78 8.83
CA GLY A 72 -6.60 -1.41 9.22
C GLY A 72 -7.43 -0.37 8.50
N ALA A 73 -7.68 -0.56 7.19
CA ALA A 73 -8.57 0.31 6.42
C ALA A 73 -10.01 0.27 6.94
N ALA A 74 -10.54 -0.92 7.23
CA ALA A 74 -11.87 -1.09 7.80
C ALA A 74 -11.99 -0.44 9.19
N ALA A 75 -11.00 -0.63 10.06
CA ALA A 75 -10.96 0.00 11.38
C ALA A 75 -10.93 1.53 11.29
N ARG A 76 -10.13 2.08 10.37
CA ARG A 76 -10.09 3.54 10.11
C ARG A 76 -11.46 4.07 9.68
N LEU A 77 -12.11 3.40 8.72
CA LEU A 77 -13.42 3.82 8.23
C LEU A 77 -14.48 3.79 9.34
N LEU A 78 -14.45 2.78 10.20
CA LEU A 78 -15.35 2.71 11.36
C LEU A 78 -15.09 3.85 12.34
N GLN A 79 -13.83 4.11 12.69
CA GLN A 79 -13.47 5.21 13.60
C GLN A 79 -13.84 6.58 13.03
N GLU A 80 -13.68 6.77 11.73
CA GLU A 80 -14.04 8.00 11.04
C GLU A 80 -15.57 8.21 11.03
N ALA A 81 -16.34 7.14 10.82
CA ALA A 81 -17.79 7.16 10.92
C ALA A 81 -18.28 7.43 12.37
N GLU A 82 -17.65 6.82 13.36
CA GLU A 82 -17.94 7.07 14.79
C GLU A 82 -17.58 8.50 15.20
N GLY A 83 -16.44 9.00 14.73
CA GLY A 83 -16.01 10.38 14.92
C GLY A 83 -16.99 11.36 14.28
N TYR A 84 -17.42 11.11 13.05
CA TYR A 84 -18.42 11.92 12.36
C TYR A 84 -19.75 11.93 13.12
N LYS A 85 -20.27 10.75 13.48
CA LYS A 85 -21.51 10.62 14.28
C LYS A 85 -21.41 11.43 15.57
N THR A 86 -20.31 11.30 16.30
CA THR A 86 -20.09 12.01 17.57
C THR A 86 -20.02 13.52 17.34
N SER A 87 -19.34 13.97 16.28
CA SER A 87 -19.25 15.39 15.94
C SER A 87 -20.62 15.99 15.59
N VAL A 88 -21.47 15.25 14.88
CA VAL A 88 -22.83 15.68 14.52
C VAL A 88 -23.69 15.80 15.77
N ILE A 89 -23.64 14.81 16.66
CA ILE A 89 -24.39 14.85 17.93
C ILE A 89 -23.93 16.02 18.80
N ALA A 90 -22.61 16.17 18.98
CA ALA A 90 -22.06 17.25 19.79
C ALA A 90 -22.41 18.65 19.23
N ARG A 91 -22.41 18.79 17.90
CA ARG A 91 -22.83 20.03 17.23
C ARG A 91 -24.31 20.30 17.45
N ALA A 92 -25.16 19.29 17.25
CA ALA A 92 -26.60 19.40 17.48
C ALA A 92 -26.92 19.76 18.94
N ASP A 93 -26.24 19.13 19.91
CA ASP A 93 -26.40 19.44 21.33
C ASP A 93 -25.92 20.86 21.66
N GLY A 94 -24.81 21.30 21.07
CA GLY A 94 -24.29 22.66 21.22
C GLY A 94 -25.27 23.71 20.69
N ASP A 95 -25.80 23.47 19.49
CA ASP A 95 -26.77 24.35 18.84
C ASP A 95 -28.10 24.39 19.62
N ALA A 96 -28.58 23.24 20.12
CA ALA A 96 -29.78 23.17 20.97
C ALA A 96 -29.60 23.94 22.29
N ARG A 97 -28.44 23.80 22.95
CA ARG A 97 -28.11 24.55 24.16
C ARG A 97 -28.06 26.06 23.87
N ARG A 98 -27.37 26.47 22.81
CA ARG A 98 -27.30 27.88 22.38
C ARG A 98 -28.71 28.43 22.11
N PHE A 99 -29.54 27.68 21.39
CA PHE A 99 -30.91 28.08 21.09
C PHE A 99 -31.74 28.26 22.37
N SER A 100 -31.65 27.32 23.31
CA SER A 100 -32.39 27.41 24.58
C SER A 100 -31.99 28.65 25.41
N GLN A 101 -30.71 29.01 25.41
CA GLN A 101 -30.21 30.21 26.09
C GLN A 101 -30.75 31.49 25.42
N ILE A 102 -30.69 31.56 24.08
CA ILE A 102 -31.21 32.70 23.33
C ILE A 102 -32.73 32.83 23.51
N ALA A 103 -33.47 31.71 23.49
CA ALA A 103 -34.91 31.71 23.69
C ALA A 103 -35.30 32.26 25.08
N ASN A 104 -34.57 31.86 26.12
CA ASN A 104 -34.80 32.39 27.48
C ASN A 104 -34.55 33.91 27.57
N GLU A 105 -33.53 34.43 26.89
CA GLU A 105 -33.25 35.87 26.87
C GLU A 105 -34.22 36.65 25.96
N TYR A 106 -34.67 36.04 24.86
CA TYR A 106 -35.67 36.63 23.97
C TYR A 106 -37.01 36.87 24.67
N VAL A 107 -37.43 35.97 25.57
CA VAL A 107 -38.63 36.14 26.40
C VAL A 107 -38.49 37.34 27.34
N LYS A 108 -37.30 37.61 27.87
CA LYS A 108 -37.06 38.77 28.77
C LYS A 108 -37.02 40.09 28.02
N ALA A 109 -36.37 40.14 26.86
CA ALA A 109 -36.17 41.37 26.10
C ALA A 109 -36.15 41.12 24.57
N PRO A 110 -37.30 41.12 23.89
CA PRO A 110 -37.40 40.70 22.49
C PRO A 110 -36.83 41.72 21.47
N ALA A 111 -36.92 43.03 21.75
CA ALA A 111 -36.47 44.07 20.83
C ALA A 111 -34.94 44.09 20.67
N VAL A 112 -34.21 44.17 21.78
CA VAL A 112 -32.74 44.24 21.80
C VAL A 112 -32.08 42.95 21.32
N THR A 113 -32.68 41.80 21.63
CA THR A 113 -32.15 40.49 21.23
C THR A 113 -32.25 40.30 19.71
N ARG A 114 -33.33 40.78 19.08
CA ARG A 114 -33.49 40.73 17.61
C ARG A 114 -32.51 41.65 16.89
N GLU A 115 -32.34 42.87 17.39
CA GLU A 115 -31.39 43.84 16.83
C GLU A 115 -29.95 43.34 16.93
N ARG A 116 -29.56 42.78 18.09
CA ARG A 116 -28.26 42.14 18.27
C ARG A 116 -28.04 40.99 17.28
N MET A 117 -29.00 40.07 17.14
CA MET A 117 -28.88 38.96 16.18
C MET A 117 -28.72 39.47 14.74
N TYR A 118 -29.43 40.54 14.36
CA TYR A 118 -29.31 41.14 13.04
C TYR A 118 -27.90 41.73 12.82
N ILE A 119 -27.37 42.48 13.79
CA ILE A 119 -26.03 43.07 13.68
C ILE A 119 -24.97 41.97 13.64
N GLU A 120 -25.03 40.97 14.54
CA GLU A 120 -24.07 39.85 14.59
C GLU A 120 -24.08 39.03 13.28
N THR A 121 -25.26 38.74 12.73
CA THR A 121 -25.38 38.03 11.45
C THR A 121 -24.86 38.88 10.29
N MET A 122 -25.14 40.18 10.30
CA MET A 122 -24.64 41.10 9.27
C MET A 122 -23.12 41.25 9.35
N GLU A 123 -22.54 41.35 10.54
CA GLU A 123 -21.09 41.33 10.76
C GLU A 123 -20.46 40.03 10.23
N GLN A 124 -21.08 38.87 10.49
CA GLN A 124 -20.57 37.59 10.00
C GLN A 124 -20.65 37.47 8.47
N VAL A 125 -21.75 37.90 7.86
CA VAL A 125 -21.92 37.87 6.40
C VAL A 125 -20.98 38.87 5.73
N LEU A 126 -20.90 40.10 6.25
CA LEU A 126 -20.04 41.14 5.69
C LEU A 126 -18.55 40.85 5.92
N SER A 127 -18.16 40.19 7.00
CA SER A 127 -16.76 39.74 7.19
C SER A 127 -16.37 38.61 6.23
N SER A 128 -17.32 37.75 5.88
CA SER A 128 -17.11 36.69 4.86
C SER A 128 -17.14 37.21 3.41
N THR A 129 -17.55 38.47 3.20
CA THR A 129 -17.70 39.06 1.87
C THR A 129 -16.69 40.21 1.68
N THR A 130 -15.78 40.08 0.71
CA THR A 130 -14.87 41.18 0.35
C THR A 130 -15.67 42.33 -0.28
N THR A 131 -16.02 43.33 0.51
CA THR A 131 -16.74 44.53 0.04
C THR A 131 -15.75 45.53 -0.55
N ILE A 132 -15.84 45.79 -1.86
CA ILE A 132 -15.02 46.79 -2.57
C ILE A 132 -15.81 48.11 -2.57
N LEU A 133 -15.33 49.11 -1.81
CA LEU A 133 -15.89 50.46 -1.83
C LEU A 133 -15.32 51.24 -3.02
N ILE A 134 -16.20 51.73 -3.91
CA ILE A 134 -15.85 52.59 -5.03
C ILE A 134 -16.26 54.01 -4.67
N ASP A 135 -15.30 54.86 -4.32
CA ASP A 135 -15.54 56.28 -4.06
C ASP A 135 -15.65 57.04 -5.40
N GLN A 136 -16.88 57.31 -5.84
CA GLN A 136 -17.15 58.14 -7.01
C GLN A 136 -17.18 59.61 -6.62
N LYS A 137 -16.02 60.25 -6.50
CA LYS A 137 -15.98 61.72 -6.42
C LYS A 137 -14.96 62.45 -7.30
N ALA A 138 -14.10 61.76 -8.04
CA ALA A 138 -13.27 62.44 -9.05
C ALA A 138 -12.78 61.49 -10.14
N GLY A 139 -13.55 61.39 -11.24
CA GLY A 139 -13.07 61.39 -12.64
C GLY A 139 -11.93 60.49 -13.14
N ASN A 140 -11.34 59.58 -12.35
CA ASN A 140 -10.31 58.67 -12.84
C ASN A 140 -10.44 57.29 -12.19
N ASN A 141 -11.10 56.38 -12.90
CA ASN A 141 -11.38 55.01 -12.49
C ASN A 141 -10.16 54.11 -12.75
N LEU A 142 -9.17 54.16 -11.86
CA LEU A 142 -8.17 53.09 -11.76
C LEU A 142 -8.71 52.01 -10.83
N ILE A 143 -9.39 51.04 -11.42
CA ILE A 143 -9.79 49.79 -10.75
C ILE A 143 -8.49 49.03 -10.44
N TYR A 144 -7.92 49.23 -9.25
CA TYR A 144 -6.92 48.34 -8.71
C TYR A 144 -7.65 47.09 -8.20
N LEU A 145 -7.79 46.10 -9.07
CA LEU A 145 -8.27 44.78 -8.72
C LEU A 145 -7.04 43.94 -8.33
N PRO A 146 -6.77 43.68 -7.03
CA PRO A 146 -5.77 42.70 -6.65
C PRO A 146 -6.30 41.32 -7.02
N LEU A 147 -6.00 40.88 -8.25
CA LEU A 147 -6.25 39.53 -8.76
C LEU A 147 -5.64 38.45 -7.85
N ASP A 148 -4.64 38.83 -7.05
CA ASP A 148 -3.95 37.99 -6.07
C ASP A 148 -4.83 37.50 -4.91
N LYS A 149 -5.99 38.13 -4.65
CA LYS A 149 -6.91 37.72 -3.58
C LYS A 149 -8.20 37.06 -4.08
N LEU A 150 -8.44 37.07 -5.39
CA LEU A 150 -9.59 36.42 -6.03
C LEU A 150 -9.26 35.00 -6.52
N MET A 151 -7.98 34.66 -6.62
CA MET A 151 -7.52 33.30 -6.78
C MET A 151 -7.06 32.76 -5.41
N PRO A 152 -7.86 31.92 -4.74
CA PRO A 152 -7.27 30.89 -3.88
C PRO A 152 -6.58 29.88 -4.82
N LEU A 153 -5.46 30.28 -5.44
CA LEU A 153 -4.61 29.34 -6.16
C LEU A 153 -3.77 28.62 -5.11
N GLY A 154 -4.34 27.50 -4.66
CA GLY A 154 -3.61 26.44 -3.98
C GLY A 154 -3.23 26.75 -2.55
N GLU A 155 -4.17 26.52 -1.62
CA GLU A 155 -3.75 25.69 -0.51
C GLU A 155 -3.16 24.40 -1.12
N PRO A 156 -1.92 24.01 -0.78
CA PRO A 156 -1.45 22.69 -1.12
C PRO A 156 -2.36 21.73 -0.38
N ALA A 157 -3.28 21.12 -1.12
CA ALA A 157 -3.96 19.91 -0.71
C ALA A 157 -2.83 18.94 -0.30
N ALA A 158 -2.68 18.79 1.01
CA ALA A 158 -1.79 17.83 1.62
C ALA A 158 -2.02 16.49 0.91
N ALA A 159 -0.94 15.98 0.33
CA ALA A 159 -0.79 14.70 -0.35
C ALA A 159 -1.98 13.74 -0.18
N ALA A 160 -2.98 13.87 -1.04
CA ALA A 160 -3.85 12.76 -1.38
C ALA A 160 -2.98 11.79 -2.18
N THR A 161 -2.46 10.78 -1.49
CA THR A 161 -1.97 9.56 -2.14
C THR A 161 -3.05 9.10 -3.12
N PRO A 162 -2.71 8.81 -4.38
CA PRO A 162 -3.70 8.32 -5.32
C PRO A 162 -4.20 6.96 -4.80
N PHE A 163 -5.46 6.95 -4.36
CA PHE A 163 -6.20 5.71 -4.16
C PHE A 163 -6.40 5.11 -5.55
N VAL A 164 -5.56 4.12 -5.86
CA VAL A 164 -5.71 3.26 -7.03
C VAL A 164 -6.88 2.32 -6.74
N PRO A 165 -7.99 2.36 -7.50
CA PRO A 165 -9.03 1.36 -7.36
C PRO A 165 -8.44 -0.02 -7.68
N PRO A 166 -8.76 -1.08 -6.92
CA PRO A 166 -8.36 -2.43 -7.31
C PRO A 166 -8.98 -2.74 -8.67
N LEU A 167 -8.13 -3.04 -9.64
CA LEU A 167 -8.51 -3.56 -10.93
C LEU A 167 -9.32 -4.85 -10.70
N THR A 168 -10.63 -4.80 -10.92
CA THR A 168 -11.43 -6.00 -11.13
C THR A 168 -10.91 -6.72 -12.38
N GLU A 169 -10.61 -8.02 -12.24
CA GLU A 169 -10.01 -8.91 -13.25
C GLU A 169 -10.85 -9.15 -14.53
N ALA A 170 -11.81 -8.30 -14.87
CA ALA A 170 -12.74 -8.53 -15.96
C ALA A 170 -12.30 -7.99 -17.35
N ASP A 171 -11.25 -7.16 -17.44
CA ASP A 171 -10.86 -6.50 -18.70
C ASP A 171 -9.47 -6.88 -19.25
N ALA A 172 -8.80 -7.88 -18.68
CA ALA A 172 -7.45 -8.29 -19.11
C ALA A 172 -7.39 -9.21 -20.36
N THR A 173 -8.52 -9.67 -20.89
CA THR A 173 -8.52 -10.63 -22.02
C THR A 173 -8.75 -10.01 -23.41
N ALA A 174 -8.93 -8.69 -23.54
CA ALA A 174 -9.33 -8.09 -24.82
C ALA A 174 -8.28 -7.20 -25.54
N ARG A 175 -7.04 -7.05 -25.01
CA ARG A 175 -6.03 -6.14 -25.61
C ARG A 175 -4.69 -6.76 -26.00
N GLY A 176 -4.65 -8.08 -26.21
CA GLY A 176 -3.44 -8.80 -26.61
C GLY A 176 -3.61 -9.72 -27.82
N THR A 177 -4.22 -9.25 -28.91
CA THR A 177 -4.30 -10.05 -30.16
C THR A 177 -4.34 -9.16 -31.41
N THR A 178 -3.24 -8.44 -31.65
CA THR A 178 -2.86 -8.01 -33.01
C THR A 178 -1.34 -7.96 -33.07
N GLY A 179 -0.73 -8.84 -33.88
CA GLY A 179 0.68 -8.69 -34.28
C GLY A 179 1.62 -9.79 -33.78
N ARG A 180 1.38 -11.04 -34.18
CA ARG A 180 2.44 -11.97 -34.61
C ARG A 180 1.82 -13.26 -35.13
N ASN A 181 1.82 -13.41 -36.44
CA ASN A 181 2.00 -14.70 -37.10
C ASN A 181 2.13 -14.46 -38.60
N ARG A 182 3.29 -14.81 -39.15
CA ARG A 182 3.51 -15.53 -40.42
C ARG A 182 4.85 -15.14 -41.06
N THR A 183 5.91 -15.73 -40.52
CA THR A 183 7.03 -16.22 -41.33
C THR A 183 7.85 -17.15 -40.44
N ASP A 184 8.51 -18.12 -41.07
CA ASP A 184 9.44 -19.08 -40.45
C ASP A 184 8.83 -20.40 -39.95
N LEU A 185 8.11 -21.06 -40.87
CA LEU A 185 8.14 -22.52 -41.01
C LEU A 185 8.09 -22.90 -42.51
N ARG A 186 9.26 -22.99 -43.13
CA ARG A 186 9.54 -23.91 -44.24
C ARG A 186 10.98 -24.39 -44.14
N GLY A 187 11.16 -25.56 -43.52
CA GLY A 187 12.33 -26.37 -43.79
C GLY A 187 12.32 -26.86 -45.23
N ARG A 188 13.52 -26.96 -45.84
CA ARG A 188 13.93 -28.00 -46.80
C ARG A 188 15.36 -27.74 -47.31
N GLY A 189 16.18 -28.79 -47.29
CA GLY A 189 17.50 -28.86 -47.95
C GLY A 189 18.61 -29.14 -46.93
N ALA A 190 18.89 -30.38 -46.52
CA ALA A 190 19.50 -31.46 -47.29
C ALA A 190 20.86 -31.04 -47.89
N THR A 191 21.94 -31.39 -47.19
CA THR A 191 23.34 -31.36 -47.65
C THR A 191 23.66 -32.66 -48.40
N PRO A 192 24.36 -32.62 -49.54
CA PRO A 192 25.26 -33.69 -49.94
C PRO A 192 26.63 -33.55 -49.27
#